data_AF-D8RL58-F1
#
_entry.id   AF-D8RL58-F1
#
_cell.length_a   1.000
_cell.length_b   1.000
_cell.length_c   1.000
_cell.angle_alpha   90.00
_cell.angle_beta   90.00
_cell.angle_gamma   90.00
#
_symmetry.space_group_name_H-M   'P 1'
#
loop_
_entity.id
_entity.type
_entity.pdbx_description
1 polymer ?
#
loop_
_entity_poly.entity_id
_entity_poly.type
_entity_poly.pdbx_seq_one_letter_code
_entity_poly.pdbx_strand_id
1 'polypeptide(L)'
;MYLWFLDGPCACSEQQVFATVHNLEHCVKYINQSLVAYGFPAPLELGSQNPVAVARTCNCLFAILQQRQHDVEFRETVDDQRQRLLSDISRLESKVERLETNLAAKERELSGMLSKEQKMTATFKAQLEKLQQERDEFQRMVIGTQQIRTQQLHEIKKKEKEFLKLQERLNQVLADKKKESRSGMEIMKSRQRGTWSSKKADGDFYKMIVDTYESKKQELMTENAELKTLLRAMQMDMRNFLNNSQTSCDNDLPDRPVTPLGGRADLFDLPFHIAKDQIEESLRSKMASIKEYIIHFQQAEQGMQLVSEATERELELEAQLVEARSIIQEQVHGFHDRSCCLTDYVLCRQLR
;
A
#
# COMPACT_ATOMS: atom_id res chain seq x y z
N MET A 1 -12.64 17.11 35.21
CA MET A 1 -11.60 18.08 35.61
C MET A 1 -11.07 18.61 34.29
N TYR A 2 -11.65 19.63 33.68
CA TYR A 2 -11.69 21.05 34.02
C TYR A 2 -13.06 21.63 33.61
N LEU A 3 -13.81 22.19 34.56
CA LEU A 3 -14.03 23.64 34.72
C LEU A 3 -14.87 24.26 33.59
N TRP A 4 -16.19 24.14 33.78
CA TRP A 4 -17.24 25.11 33.47
C TRP A 4 -16.77 26.39 32.76
N PHE A 5 -16.91 26.42 31.43
CA PHE A 5 -17.03 27.67 30.69
C PHE A 5 -18.38 28.30 31.04
N LEU A 6 -18.35 29.19 32.01
CA LEU A 6 -19.41 30.15 32.28
C LEU A 6 -19.37 31.22 31.18
N ASP A 7 -20.02 30.97 30.05
CA ASP A 7 -20.67 32.04 29.31
C ASP A 7 -21.95 32.41 30.05
N GLY A 8 -21.77 33.19 31.12
CA GLY A 8 -22.88 33.88 31.75
C GLY A 8 -23.24 35.10 30.90
N PRO A 9 -24.52 35.34 30.59
CA PRO A 9 -24.93 36.67 30.14
C PRO A 9 -24.46 37.66 31.22
N CYS A 10 -23.80 38.74 30.78
CA CYS A 10 -23.36 39.83 31.63
C CYS A 10 -24.58 40.33 32.42
N ALA A 11 -24.75 39.81 33.64
CA ALA A 11 -25.81 40.23 34.53
C ALA A 11 -25.50 41.69 34.84
N CYS A 12 -26.34 42.60 34.35
CA CYS A 12 -26.39 43.99 34.76
C CYS A 12 -26.48 44.03 36.29
N SER A 13 -25.35 44.08 36.98
CA SER A 13 -25.26 44.32 38.40
C SER A 13 -25.85 45.71 38.65
N GLU A 14 -26.82 45.80 39.56
CA GLU A 14 -27.39 47.04 40.07
C GLU A 14 -26.29 48.09 40.23
N GLN A 15 -26.46 49.24 39.56
CA GLN A 15 -25.52 50.34 39.61
C GLN A 15 -25.48 50.91 41.03
N GLN A 16 -24.60 50.37 41.87
CA GLN A 16 -24.23 51.02 43.12
C GLN A 16 -23.64 52.38 42.78
N VAL A 17 -24.34 53.44 43.17
CA VAL A 17 -23.91 54.81 42.92
C VAL A 17 -22.62 55.06 43.69
N PHE A 18 -21.50 55.16 42.98
CA PHE A 18 -20.17 55.29 43.55
C PHE A 18 -19.99 56.56 44.40
N ALA A 19 -20.61 57.68 44.00
CA ALA A 19 -20.49 58.97 44.69
C ALA A 19 -21.87 59.57 45.02
N THR A 20 -22.03 60.00 46.26
CA THR A 20 -23.21 60.67 46.84
C THR A 20 -22.77 61.93 47.59
N VAL A 21 -23.71 62.82 47.92
CA VAL A 21 -23.40 64.08 48.64
C VAL A 21 -22.71 63.82 49.99
N HIS A 22 -23.03 62.71 50.66
CA HIS A 22 -22.51 62.38 51.99
C HIS A 22 -21.13 61.72 51.98
N ASN A 23 -20.68 61.14 50.86
CA ASN A 23 -19.39 60.44 50.76
C ASN A 23 -18.40 61.08 49.76
N LEU A 24 -18.76 62.23 49.18
CA LEU A 24 -18.00 62.87 48.10
C LEU A 24 -16.52 63.10 48.44
N GLU A 25 -16.20 63.55 49.66
CA GLU A 25 -14.81 63.79 50.06
C GLU A 25 -13.98 62.49 50.09
N HIS A 26 -14.58 61.40 50.54
CA HIS A 26 -13.95 60.08 50.56
C HIS A 26 -13.79 59.54 49.13
N CYS A 27 -14.80 59.69 48.27
CA CYS A 27 -14.73 59.26 46.88
C CYS A 27 -13.66 60.02 46.08
N VAL A 28 -13.52 61.33 46.28
CA VAL A 28 -12.48 62.15 45.63
C VAL A 28 -11.08 61.75 46.11
N LYS A 29 -10.89 61.53 47.42
CA LYS A 29 -9.61 61.00 47.95
C LYS A 29 -9.28 59.64 47.35
N TYR A 30 -10.24 58.73 47.29
CA TYR A 30 -10.08 57.41 46.70
C TYR A 30 -9.75 57.46 45.20
N ILE A 31 -10.46 58.29 44.42
CA ILE A 31 -10.17 58.47 42.99
C ILE A 31 -8.75 58.98 42.81
N ASN A 32 -8.33 60.03 43.52
CA ASN A 32 -7.00 60.60 43.38
C ASN A 32 -5.89 59.62 43.77
N GLN A 33 -6.09 58.82 44.83
CA GLN A 33 -5.18 57.74 45.20
C GLN A 33 -5.12 56.65 44.12
N SER A 34 -6.27 56.26 43.59
CA SER A 34 -6.36 55.24 42.53
C SER A 34 -5.69 55.71 41.24
N LEU A 35 -5.91 56.96 40.84
CA LEU A 35 -5.26 57.55 39.67
C LEU A 35 -3.75 57.49 39.78
N VAL A 36 -3.18 57.89 40.92
CA VAL A 36 -1.73 57.79 41.16
C VAL A 36 -1.27 56.34 41.10
N ALA A 37 -2.00 55.40 41.72
CA ALA A 37 -1.66 53.98 41.71
C ALA A 37 -1.66 53.37 40.29
N TYR A 38 -2.57 53.83 39.42
CA TYR A 38 -2.64 53.43 38.01
C TYR A 38 -1.77 54.32 37.08
N GLY A 39 -0.95 55.22 37.63
CA GLY A 39 0.00 56.04 36.87
C GLY A 39 -0.59 57.30 36.20
N PHE A 40 -1.81 57.70 36.57
CA PHE A 40 -2.48 58.90 36.05
C PHE A 40 -2.19 60.16 36.91
N PRO A 41 -2.20 61.35 36.28
CA PRO A 41 -1.98 62.61 36.99
C PRO A 41 -3.12 62.95 37.96
N ALA A 42 -2.78 63.26 39.22
CA ALA A 42 -3.70 63.66 40.28
C ALA A 42 -3.15 64.90 41.04
N PRO A 43 -3.97 65.66 41.78
CA PRO A 43 -5.41 65.48 42.04
C PRO A 43 -6.31 66.08 40.96
N LEU A 44 -7.50 65.48 40.77
CA LEU A 44 -8.57 66.06 39.97
C LEU A 44 -9.23 67.22 40.73
N GLU A 45 -9.21 68.41 40.15
CA GLU A 45 -9.79 69.62 40.73
C GLU A 45 -11.13 69.94 40.03
N LEU A 46 -12.12 69.07 40.24
CA LEU A 46 -13.40 69.05 39.51
C LEU A 46 -14.27 70.32 39.69
N GLY A 47 -14.06 71.09 40.76
CA GLY A 47 -14.80 72.32 41.07
C GLY A 47 -13.98 73.61 40.97
N SER A 48 -12.75 73.55 40.43
CA SER A 48 -11.86 74.71 40.36
C SER A 48 -12.27 75.68 39.26
N GLN A 49 -12.29 76.98 39.55
CA GLN A 49 -12.47 78.04 38.55
C GLN A 49 -11.16 78.38 37.82
N ASN A 50 -10.03 77.78 38.22
CA ASN A 50 -8.73 78.01 37.59
C ASN A 50 -8.63 77.22 36.27
N PRO A 51 -8.46 77.89 35.11
CA PRO A 51 -8.39 77.21 33.81
C PRO A 51 -7.27 76.17 33.72
N VAL A 52 -6.15 76.38 34.44
CA VAL A 52 -5.02 75.42 34.47
C VAL A 52 -5.39 74.13 35.20
N ALA A 53 -6.15 74.22 36.28
CA ALA A 53 -6.63 73.08 37.04
C ALA A 53 -7.68 72.27 36.28
N VAL A 54 -8.59 72.96 35.59
CA VAL A 54 -9.57 72.35 34.69
C VAL A 54 -8.86 71.62 33.55
N ALA A 55 -7.86 72.25 32.90
CA ALA A 55 -7.09 71.62 31.83
C ALA A 55 -6.36 70.34 32.29
N ARG A 56 -5.73 70.34 33.48
CA ARG A 56 -5.10 69.12 34.05
C ARG A 56 -6.12 68.01 34.27
N THR A 57 -7.30 68.35 34.77
CA THR A 57 -8.42 67.41 34.99
C THR A 57 -8.90 66.83 33.65
N CYS A 58 -9.12 67.67 32.63
CA CYS A 58 -9.50 67.22 31.29
C CYS A 58 -8.45 66.30 30.65
N ASN A 59 -7.16 66.65 30.76
CA ASN A 59 -6.08 65.81 30.22
C ASN A 59 -6.00 64.45 30.93
N CYS A 60 -6.20 64.41 32.25
CA CYS A 60 -6.29 63.14 32.98
C CYS A 60 -7.46 62.29 32.50
N LEU A 61 -8.66 62.88 32.36
CA LEU A 61 -9.84 62.18 31.87
C LEU A 61 -9.64 61.68 30.43
N PHE A 62 -9.02 62.49 29.58
CA PHE A 62 -8.67 62.11 28.21
C PHE A 62 -7.69 60.92 28.18
N ALA A 63 -6.64 60.92 29.02
CA ALA A 63 -5.70 59.80 29.13
C ALA A 63 -6.40 58.50 29.58
N ILE A 64 -7.35 58.57 30.52
CA ILE A 64 -8.13 57.41 30.96
C ILE A 64 -9.00 56.88 29.81
N LEU A 65 -9.67 57.76 29.06
CA LEU A 65 -10.51 57.38 27.92
C LEU A 65 -9.66 56.76 26.81
N GLN A 66 -8.50 57.33 26.50
CA GLN A 66 -7.58 56.80 25.50
C GLN A 66 -7.03 55.44 25.92
N GLN A 67 -6.63 55.28 27.18
CA GLN A 67 -6.20 53.98 27.71
C GLN A 67 -7.30 52.94 27.59
N ARG A 68 -8.56 53.29 27.92
CA ARG A 68 -9.70 52.38 27.76
C ARG A 68 -9.94 51.97 26.32
N GLN A 69 -9.78 52.89 25.37
CA GLN A 69 -9.91 52.57 23.95
C GLN A 69 -8.83 51.59 23.52
N HIS A 70 -7.56 51.83 23.88
CA HIS A 70 -6.46 50.91 23.58
C HIS A 70 -6.62 49.55 24.28
N ASP A 71 -7.08 49.50 25.53
CA ASP A 71 -7.34 48.25 26.25
C ASP A 71 -8.43 47.42 25.56
N VAL A 72 -9.44 48.07 24.98
CA VAL A 72 -10.51 47.41 24.20
C VAL A 72 -9.94 46.83 22.91
N GLU A 73 -9.23 47.64 22.12
CA GLU A 73 -8.60 47.23 20.86
C GLU A 73 -7.61 46.07 21.07
N PHE A 74 -6.79 46.15 22.14
CA PHE A 74 -5.86 45.10 22.51
C PHE A 74 -6.59 43.80 22.89
N ARG A 75 -7.65 43.91 23.71
CA ARG A 75 -8.45 42.75 24.10
C ARG A 75 -9.12 42.08 22.90
N GLU A 76 -9.69 42.86 21.99
CA GLU A 76 -10.28 42.36 20.74
C GLU A 76 -9.25 41.61 19.89
N THR A 77 -8.04 42.18 19.75
CA THR A 77 -6.95 41.53 19.00
C THR A 77 -6.55 40.18 19.62
N VAL A 78 -6.43 40.12 20.95
CA VAL A 78 -6.09 38.89 21.68
C VAL A 78 -7.22 37.86 21.57
N ASP A 79 -8.48 38.29 21.66
CA ASP A 79 -9.63 37.40 21.50
C ASP A 79 -9.72 36.83 20.08
N ASP A 80 -9.46 37.62 19.05
CA ASP A 80 -9.38 37.15 17.67
C ASP A 80 -8.28 36.10 17.49
N GLN A 81 -7.10 36.32 18.07
CA GLN A 81 -6.02 35.34 18.05
C GLN A 81 -6.40 34.06 18.79
N ARG A 82 -7.04 34.19 19.96
CA ARG A 82 -7.53 33.05 20.74
C ARG A 82 -8.53 32.22 19.94
N GLN A 83 -9.48 32.85 19.25
CA GLN A 83 -10.47 32.14 18.43
C GLN A 83 -9.84 31.40 17.25
N ARG A 84 -8.84 32.01 16.59
CA ARG A 84 -8.08 31.33 15.53
C ARG A 84 -7.34 30.11 16.07
N LEU A 85 -6.64 30.24 17.20
CA LEU A 85 -5.93 29.12 17.81
C LEU A 85 -6.87 27.99 18.25
N LEU A 86 -8.04 28.31 18.80
CA LEU A 86 -9.05 27.30 19.14
C LEU A 86 -9.55 26.54 17.90
N SER A 87 -9.73 27.24 16.78
CA SER A 87 -10.12 26.63 15.51
C SER A 87 -9.01 25.71 14.96
N ASP A 88 -7.74 26.14 15.07
CA ASP A 88 -6.59 25.34 14.68
C ASP A 88 -6.43 24.09 15.55
N ILE A 89 -6.66 24.20 16.86
CA ILE A 89 -6.65 23.06 17.80
C ILE A 89 -7.70 22.04 17.37
N SER A 90 -8.96 22.45 17.17
CA SER A 90 -10.04 21.54 16.76
C SER A 90 -9.74 20.82 15.43
N ARG A 91 -9.14 21.54 14.48
CA ARG A 91 -8.70 20.97 13.20
C ARG A 91 -7.58 19.94 13.39
N LEU A 92 -6.59 20.23 14.25
CA LEU A 92 -5.49 19.33 14.54
C LEU A 92 -5.96 18.09 15.31
N GLU A 93 -6.84 18.24 16.29
CA GLU A 93 -7.45 17.13 17.03
C GLU A 93 -8.17 16.16 16.07
N SER A 94 -8.99 16.70 15.16
CA SER A 94 -9.68 15.90 14.13
C SER A 94 -8.69 15.15 13.22
N LYS A 95 -7.53 15.76 12.91
CA LYS A 95 -6.48 15.12 12.11
C LYS A 95 -5.79 14.01 12.89
N VAL A 96 -5.53 14.20 14.18
CA VAL A 96 -4.93 13.19 15.07
C VAL A 96 -5.84 11.97 15.15
N GLU A 97 -7.13 12.15 15.40
CA GLU A 97 -8.10 11.04 15.47
C GLU A 97 -8.15 10.21 14.16
N ARG A 98 -8.12 10.90 13.01
CA ARG A 98 -8.02 10.23 11.69
C ARG A 98 -6.71 9.46 11.51
N LEU A 99 -5.59 9.99 12.00
CA LEU A 99 -4.30 9.30 11.89
C LEU A 99 -4.25 8.09 12.83
N GLU A 100 -4.80 8.18 14.04
CA GLU A 100 -4.89 7.07 14.99
C GLU A 100 -5.75 5.92 14.45
N THR A 101 -6.91 6.24 13.86
CA THR A 101 -7.78 5.23 13.23
C THR A 101 -7.11 4.54 12.05
N ASN A 102 -6.39 5.29 11.21
CA ASN A 102 -5.60 4.73 10.11
C ASN A 102 -4.45 3.85 10.61
N LEU A 103 -3.75 4.27 11.65
CA LEU A 103 -2.66 3.49 12.26
C LEU A 103 -3.20 2.15 12.79
N ALA A 104 -4.30 2.18 13.54
CA ALA A 104 -4.95 0.97 14.03
C ALA A 104 -5.41 0.04 12.89
N ALA A 105 -5.88 0.59 11.77
CA ALA A 105 -6.24 -0.20 10.59
C ALA A 105 -5.00 -0.87 9.96
N LYS A 106 -3.88 -0.14 9.85
CA LYS A 106 -2.62 -0.66 9.30
C LYS A 106 -1.98 -1.71 10.21
N GLU A 107 -2.07 -1.57 11.53
CA GLU A 107 -1.60 -2.60 12.47
C GLU A 107 -2.38 -3.92 12.33
N ARG A 108 -3.70 -3.85 12.10
CA ARG A 108 -4.53 -5.03 11.82
C ARG A 108 -4.16 -5.67 10.48
N GLU A 109 -3.94 -4.86 9.45
CA GLU A 109 -3.52 -5.34 8.14
C GLU A 109 -2.17 -6.06 8.22
N LEU A 110 -1.18 -5.45 8.90
CA LEU A 110 0.14 -6.04 9.14
C LEU A 110 0.03 -7.37 9.89
N SER A 111 -0.77 -7.43 10.95
CA SER A 111 -1.02 -8.66 11.71
C SER A 111 -1.63 -9.76 10.82
N GLY A 112 -2.55 -9.38 9.92
CA GLY A 112 -3.14 -10.29 8.94
C GLY A 112 -2.12 -10.81 7.93
N MET A 113 -1.23 -9.94 7.44
CA MET A 113 -0.15 -10.32 6.51
C MET A 113 0.87 -11.25 7.17
N LEU A 114 1.27 -10.96 8.41
CA LEU A 114 2.19 -11.80 9.19
C LEU A 114 1.62 -13.20 9.42
N SER A 115 0.33 -13.33 9.73
CA SER A 115 -0.32 -14.64 9.86
C SER A 115 -0.35 -15.42 8.54
N LYS A 116 -0.61 -14.74 7.41
CA LYS A 116 -0.56 -15.35 6.08
C LYS A 116 0.86 -15.83 5.76
N GLU A 117 1.86 -15.01 6.02
CA GLU A 117 3.27 -15.34 5.81
C GLU A 117 3.70 -16.58 6.62
N GLN A 118 3.31 -16.64 7.90
CA GLN A 118 3.58 -17.81 8.75
C GLN A 118 2.95 -19.10 8.19
N LYS A 119 1.68 -19.02 7.72
CA LYS A 119 1.00 -20.15 7.09
C LYS A 119 1.70 -20.58 5.81
N MET A 120 2.04 -19.64 4.92
CA MET A 120 2.76 -19.94 3.68
C MET A 120 4.13 -20.57 3.97
N THR A 121 4.87 -20.04 4.92
CA THR A 121 6.17 -20.57 5.36
C THR A 121 6.04 -22.02 5.85
N ALA A 122 5.02 -22.31 6.67
CA ALA A 122 4.75 -23.68 7.12
C ALA A 122 4.41 -24.62 5.97
N THR A 123 3.58 -24.18 5.01
CA THR A 123 3.25 -24.98 3.82
C THR A 123 4.47 -25.26 2.94
N PHE A 124 5.35 -24.26 2.73
CA PHE A 124 6.58 -24.44 1.97
C PHE A 124 7.54 -25.42 2.67
N LYS A 125 7.70 -25.32 3.99
CA LYS A 125 8.50 -26.29 4.76
C LYS A 125 7.98 -27.72 4.60
N ALA A 126 6.66 -27.92 4.71
CA ALA A 126 6.05 -29.23 4.51
C ALA A 126 6.26 -29.76 3.07
N GLN A 127 6.23 -28.90 2.06
CA GLN A 127 6.54 -29.29 0.68
C GLN A 127 8.00 -29.68 0.49
N LEU A 128 8.93 -28.94 1.10
CA LEU A 128 10.36 -29.28 1.08
C LEU A 128 10.63 -30.64 1.73
N GLU A 129 10.00 -30.92 2.87
CA GLU A 129 10.12 -32.22 3.55
C GLU A 129 9.60 -33.37 2.67
N LYS A 130 8.47 -33.18 1.98
CA LYS A 130 7.93 -34.18 1.05
C LYS A 130 8.88 -34.46 -0.12
N LEU A 131 9.39 -33.41 -0.77
CA LEU A 131 10.37 -33.57 -1.85
C LEU A 131 11.65 -34.26 -1.36
N GLN A 132 12.07 -33.98 -0.14
CA GLN A 132 13.22 -34.64 0.46
C GLN A 132 12.96 -36.15 0.69
N GLN A 133 11.77 -36.52 1.17
CA GLN A 133 11.34 -37.90 1.34
C GLN A 133 11.28 -38.65 0.01
N GLU A 134 10.64 -38.06 -1.02
CA GLU A 134 10.56 -38.63 -2.36
C GLU A 134 11.98 -38.86 -2.93
N ARG A 135 12.87 -37.87 -2.80
CA ARG A 135 14.27 -38.00 -3.22
C ARG A 135 14.98 -39.17 -2.51
N ASP A 136 14.78 -39.33 -1.21
CA ASP A 136 15.36 -40.44 -0.43
C ASP A 136 14.79 -41.81 -0.86
N GLU A 137 13.50 -41.88 -1.19
CA GLU A 137 12.86 -43.08 -1.75
C GLU A 137 13.40 -43.45 -3.13
N PHE A 138 13.51 -42.47 -4.03
CA PHE A 138 14.13 -42.66 -5.34
C PHE A 138 15.57 -43.17 -5.21
N GLN A 139 16.35 -42.60 -4.30
CA GLN A 139 17.71 -43.05 -4.05
C GLN A 139 17.75 -44.51 -3.56
N ARG A 140 16.85 -44.91 -2.65
CA ARG A 140 16.72 -46.31 -2.22
C ARG A 140 16.36 -47.24 -3.38
N MET A 141 15.41 -46.85 -4.23
CA MET A 141 15.00 -47.64 -5.40
C MET A 141 16.13 -47.81 -6.41
N VAL A 142 16.91 -46.75 -6.67
CA VAL A 142 18.08 -46.80 -7.58
C VAL A 142 19.12 -47.79 -7.05
N ILE A 143 19.45 -47.72 -5.76
CA ILE A 143 20.40 -48.66 -5.13
C ILE A 143 19.87 -50.10 -5.23
N GLY A 144 18.61 -50.34 -4.88
CA GLY A 144 18.00 -51.67 -4.98
C GLY A 144 18.00 -52.23 -6.40
N THR A 145 17.66 -51.39 -7.39
CA THR A 145 17.71 -51.78 -8.81
C THR A 145 19.12 -52.14 -9.26
N GLN A 146 20.12 -51.36 -8.81
CA GLN A 146 21.53 -51.63 -9.14
C GLN A 146 22.02 -52.94 -8.52
N GLN A 147 21.58 -53.27 -7.30
CA GLN A 147 21.88 -54.55 -6.65
C GLN A 147 21.27 -55.72 -7.42
N ILE A 148 19.99 -55.64 -7.80
CA ILE A 148 19.30 -56.68 -8.58
C ILE A 148 20.01 -56.89 -9.93
N ARG A 149 20.35 -55.82 -10.66
CA ARG A 149 21.11 -55.92 -11.92
C ARG A 149 22.44 -56.66 -11.73
N THR A 150 23.15 -56.34 -10.65
CA THR A 150 24.42 -56.99 -10.32
C THR A 150 24.21 -58.48 -10.06
N GLN A 151 23.19 -58.86 -9.27
CA GLN A 151 22.85 -60.25 -9.01
C GLN A 151 22.46 -61.01 -10.29
N GLN A 152 21.59 -60.43 -11.13
CA GLN A 152 21.19 -61.01 -12.42
C GLN A 152 22.39 -61.24 -13.33
N LEU A 153 23.33 -60.28 -13.38
CA LEU A 153 24.56 -60.44 -14.16
C LEU A 153 25.41 -61.62 -13.67
N HIS A 154 25.50 -61.83 -12.35
CA HIS A 154 26.21 -62.98 -11.79
C HIS A 154 25.51 -64.32 -12.13
N GLU A 155 24.19 -64.36 -12.08
CA GLU A 155 23.41 -65.54 -12.47
C GLU A 155 23.57 -65.89 -13.95
N ILE A 156 23.50 -64.89 -14.83
CA ILE A 156 23.75 -65.06 -16.27
C ILE A 156 25.16 -65.62 -16.50
N LYS A 157 26.20 -65.03 -15.90
CA LYS A 157 27.58 -65.52 -16.02
C LYS A 157 27.74 -66.96 -15.50
N LYS A 158 27.00 -67.35 -14.46
CA LYS A 158 27.01 -68.73 -13.96
C LYS A 158 26.36 -69.67 -14.99
N LYS A 159 25.22 -69.29 -15.55
CA LYS A 159 24.51 -70.06 -16.59
C LYS A 159 25.30 -70.17 -17.88
N GLU A 160 25.99 -69.13 -18.30
CA GLU A 160 26.92 -69.15 -19.44
C GLU A 160 28.03 -70.19 -19.23
N LYS A 161 28.64 -70.24 -18.04
CA LYS A 161 29.65 -71.26 -17.71
C LYS A 161 29.09 -72.67 -17.72
N GLU A 162 27.87 -72.88 -17.21
CA GLU A 162 27.18 -74.18 -17.26
C GLU A 162 26.88 -74.59 -18.72
N PHE A 163 26.42 -73.64 -19.54
CA PHE A 163 26.14 -73.84 -20.96
C PHE A 163 27.40 -74.24 -21.72
N LEU A 164 28.52 -73.54 -21.53
CA LEU A 164 29.79 -73.89 -22.16
C LEU A 164 30.24 -75.32 -21.79
N LYS A 165 30.15 -75.72 -20.52
CA LYS A 165 30.47 -77.09 -20.08
C LYS A 165 29.57 -78.15 -20.73
N LEU A 166 28.26 -77.87 -20.86
CA LEU A 166 27.33 -78.78 -21.51
C LEU A 166 27.59 -78.87 -23.01
N GLN A 167 27.91 -77.74 -23.65
CA GLN A 167 28.30 -77.68 -25.05
C GLN A 167 29.58 -78.48 -25.31
N GLU A 168 30.58 -78.40 -24.44
CA GLU A 168 31.80 -79.22 -24.49
C GLU A 168 31.48 -80.71 -24.35
N ARG A 169 30.65 -81.11 -23.38
CA ARG A 169 30.21 -82.51 -23.21
C ARG A 169 29.45 -83.03 -24.43
N LEU A 170 28.55 -82.22 -25.00
CA LEU A 170 27.83 -82.58 -26.22
C LEU A 170 28.80 -82.78 -27.38
N ASN A 171 29.75 -81.88 -27.56
CA ASN A 171 30.79 -82.01 -28.59
C ASN A 171 31.64 -83.26 -28.36
N GLN A 172 31.97 -83.59 -27.11
CA GLN A 172 32.66 -84.84 -26.74
C GLN A 172 31.83 -86.06 -27.14
N VAL A 173 30.54 -86.12 -26.78
CA VAL A 173 29.63 -87.20 -27.16
C VAL A 173 29.47 -87.29 -28.68
N LEU A 174 29.39 -86.17 -29.40
CA LEU A 174 29.33 -86.16 -30.86
C LEU A 174 30.64 -86.67 -31.48
N ALA A 175 31.79 -86.33 -30.90
CA ALA A 175 33.09 -86.85 -31.32
C ALA A 175 33.22 -88.36 -31.05
N ASP A 176 32.79 -88.82 -29.88
CA ASP A 176 32.76 -90.23 -29.50
C ASP A 176 31.79 -91.02 -30.39
N LYS A 177 30.59 -90.49 -30.66
CA LYS A 177 29.64 -91.04 -31.63
C LYS A 177 30.22 -91.07 -33.04
N LYS A 178 31.03 -90.09 -33.46
CA LYS A 178 31.72 -90.10 -34.76
C LYS A 178 32.84 -91.15 -34.81
N LYS A 179 33.48 -91.45 -33.68
CA LYS A 179 34.46 -92.52 -33.50
C LYS A 179 33.79 -93.89 -33.49
N GLU A 180 32.60 -93.99 -32.89
CA GLU A 180 31.75 -95.18 -32.85
C GLU A 180 31.01 -95.41 -34.19
N SER A 181 30.71 -94.35 -34.94
CA SER A 181 30.20 -94.38 -36.33
C SER A 181 31.25 -94.75 -37.39
N ARG A 182 32.49 -95.10 -37.02
CA ARG A 182 33.29 -96.01 -37.86
C ARG A 182 32.77 -97.45 -37.84
N SER A 183 31.79 -97.76 -36.99
CA SER A 183 30.84 -98.88 -37.15
C SER A 183 29.42 -98.33 -37.32
N GLY A 184 28.76 -98.75 -38.40
CA GLY A 184 27.64 -98.04 -39.01
C GLY A 184 26.38 -97.85 -38.15
N MET A 185 25.63 -96.78 -38.43
CA MET A 185 24.20 -96.79 -38.80
C MET A 185 23.66 -95.34 -38.75
N GLU A 186 23.39 -94.75 -39.92
CA GLU A 186 22.73 -93.46 -40.06
C GLU A 186 21.21 -93.57 -39.80
N ILE A 187 20.64 -92.60 -39.08
CA ILE A 187 19.21 -92.26 -39.19
C ILE A 187 19.08 -90.75 -39.38
N MET A 188 18.41 -90.42 -40.48
CA MET A 188 18.16 -89.09 -41.02
C MET A 188 16.84 -88.50 -40.48
N LYS A 189 16.76 -87.16 -40.60
CA LYS A 189 15.57 -86.26 -40.52
C LYS A 189 15.20 -85.82 -39.09
N SER A 190 14.84 -84.56 -38.83
CA SER A 190 13.97 -83.69 -39.61
C SER A 190 14.19 -82.19 -39.33
N ARG A 191 13.57 -81.41 -40.20
CA ARG A 191 13.67 -79.97 -40.47
C ARG A 191 12.42 -79.31 -39.90
N GLN A 192 12.53 -78.21 -39.16
CA GLN A 192 11.43 -77.23 -39.05
C GLN A 192 11.98 -75.80 -39.13
N ARG A 193 11.78 -75.20 -40.31
CA ARG A 193 11.97 -73.80 -40.63
C ARG A 193 10.70 -73.06 -40.19
N GLY A 194 10.85 -72.03 -39.36
CA GLY A 194 9.75 -71.21 -38.85
C GLY A 194 8.96 -70.54 -39.97
N THR A 195 7.64 -70.65 -39.85
CA THR A 195 6.64 -69.97 -40.68
C THR A 195 6.58 -68.50 -40.29
N TRP A 196 7.05 -67.61 -41.15
CA TRP A 196 6.87 -66.16 -41.00
C TRP A 196 5.42 -65.81 -41.34
N SER A 197 4.64 -65.38 -40.35
CA SER A 197 3.26 -64.92 -40.54
C SER A 197 3.24 -63.41 -40.77
N SER A 198 3.12 -62.98 -42.03
CA SER A 198 2.98 -61.55 -42.39
C SER A 198 1.63 -60.96 -41.97
N LYS A 199 0.59 -61.79 -41.74
CA LYS A 199 -0.77 -61.34 -41.38
C LYS A 199 -0.89 -60.75 -39.96
N LYS A 200 0.05 -61.06 -39.05
CA LYS A 200 0.08 -60.44 -37.71
C LYS A 200 0.72 -59.05 -37.72
N ALA A 201 1.72 -58.83 -38.59
CA ALA A 201 2.42 -57.56 -38.68
C ALA A 201 1.49 -56.41 -39.13
N ASP A 202 0.58 -56.67 -40.07
CA ASP A 202 -0.38 -55.65 -40.53
C ASP A 202 -1.38 -55.29 -39.43
N GLY A 203 -1.88 -56.29 -38.68
CA GLY A 203 -2.80 -56.07 -37.55
C GLY A 203 -2.16 -55.26 -36.42
N ASP A 204 -0.90 -55.55 -36.11
CA ASP A 204 -0.13 -54.80 -35.11
C ASP A 204 0.18 -53.37 -35.59
N PHE A 205 0.35 -53.15 -36.90
CA PHE A 205 0.58 -51.84 -37.48
C PHE A 205 -0.67 -50.95 -37.45
N TYR A 206 -1.85 -51.47 -37.82
CA TYR A 206 -3.11 -50.74 -37.67
C TYR A 206 -3.41 -50.43 -36.20
N LYS A 207 -3.14 -51.39 -35.31
CA LYS A 207 -3.28 -51.17 -33.87
C LYS A 207 -2.35 -50.07 -33.36
N MET A 208 -1.07 -50.10 -33.74
CA MET A 208 -0.12 -49.06 -33.35
C MET A 208 -0.54 -47.67 -33.84
N ILE A 209 -1.06 -47.56 -35.07
CA ILE A 209 -1.59 -46.30 -35.60
C ILE A 209 -2.78 -45.83 -34.75
N VAL A 210 -3.77 -46.69 -34.51
CA VAL A 210 -4.94 -46.36 -33.69
C VAL A 210 -4.53 -45.95 -32.28
N ASP A 211 -3.66 -46.73 -31.63
CA ASP A 211 -3.14 -46.44 -30.28
C ASP A 211 -2.40 -45.08 -30.25
N THR A 212 -1.64 -44.75 -31.30
CA THR A 212 -0.95 -43.46 -31.43
C THR A 212 -1.94 -42.31 -31.59
N TYR A 213 -2.99 -42.48 -32.41
CA TYR A 213 -4.05 -41.48 -32.57
C TYR A 213 -4.89 -41.31 -31.30
N GLU A 214 -5.18 -42.39 -30.57
CA GLU A 214 -5.90 -42.35 -29.30
C GLU A 214 -5.07 -41.67 -28.21
N SER A 215 -3.76 -41.98 -28.12
CA SER A 215 -2.83 -41.29 -27.23
C SER A 215 -2.79 -39.79 -27.55
N LYS A 216 -2.65 -39.42 -28.82
CA LYS A 216 -2.63 -38.01 -29.23
C LYS A 216 -3.96 -37.31 -28.97
N LYS A 217 -5.08 -38.00 -29.16
CA LYS A 217 -6.42 -37.48 -28.82
C LYS A 217 -6.55 -37.25 -27.32
N GLN A 218 -6.06 -38.16 -26.48
CA GLN A 218 -6.08 -37.99 -25.03
C GLN A 218 -5.23 -36.79 -24.60
N GLU A 219 -4.00 -36.65 -25.12
CA GLU A 219 -3.13 -35.49 -24.88
C GLU A 219 -3.82 -34.16 -25.25
N LEU A 220 -4.47 -34.10 -26.42
CA LEU A 220 -5.21 -32.91 -26.83
C LEU A 220 -6.40 -32.62 -25.91
N MET A 221 -7.09 -33.65 -25.41
CA MET A 221 -8.20 -33.48 -24.47
C MET A 221 -7.70 -32.99 -23.10
N THR A 222 -6.56 -33.47 -22.63
CA THR A 222 -5.94 -33.01 -21.37
C THR A 222 -5.45 -31.58 -21.49
N GLU A 223 -4.72 -31.24 -22.55
CA GLU A 223 -4.26 -29.87 -22.82
C GLU A 223 -5.45 -28.91 -22.93
N ASN A 224 -6.54 -29.32 -23.60
CA ASN A 224 -7.75 -28.48 -23.70
C ASN A 224 -8.41 -28.25 -22.33
N ALA A 225 -8.46 -29.26 -21.47
CA ALA A 225 -8.99 -29.14 -20.12
C ALA A 225 -8.12 -28.23 -19.23
N GLU A 226 -6.80 -28.33 -19.34
CA GLU A 226 -5.84 -27.46 -18.66
C GLU A 226 -5.97 -26.01 -19.13
N LEU A 227 -6.06 -25.77 -20.44
CA LEU A 227 -6.30 -24.44 -21.02
C LEU A 227 -7.61 -23.83 -20.50
N LYS A 228 -8.70 -24.60 -20.44
CA LYS A 228 -9.96 -24.13 -19.86
C LYS A 228 -9.81 -23.76 -18.38
N THR A 229 -9.02 -24.51 -17.63
CA THR A 229 -8.77 -24.25 -16.21
C THR A 229 -7.95 -22.97 -16.02
N LEU A 230 -6.89 -22.80 -16.80
CA LEU A 230 -6.05 -21.60 -16.78
C LEU A 230 -6.84 -20.35 -17.18
N LEU A 231 -7.71 -20.44 -18.18
CA LEU A 231 -8.55 -19.34 -18.62
C LEU A 231 -9.56 -18.91 -17.54
N ARG A 232 -10.12 -19.86 -16.77
CA ARG A 232 -10.96 -19.55 -15.60
C ARG A 232 -10.17 -18.86 -14.50
N ALA A 233 -8.96 -19.33 -14.22
CA ALA A 233 -8.08 -18.71 -13.22
C ALA A 233 -7.77 -17.26 -13.60
N MET A 234 -7.36 -17.02 -14.84
CA MET A 234 -7.13 -15.65 -15.35
C MET A 234 -8.38 -14.78 -15.25
N GLN A 235 -9.57 -15.31 -15.57
CA GLN A 235 -10.83 -14.57 -15.41
C GLN A 235 -11.13 -14.22 -13.95
N MET A 236 -10.82 -15.11 -13.01
CA MET A 236 -10.96 -14.88 -11.57
C MET A 236 -10.01 -13.76 -11.12
N ASP A 237 -8.75 -13.81 -11.56
CA ASP A 237 -7.72 -12.83 -11.22
C ASP A 237 -8.08 -11.44 -11.78
N MET A 238 -8.53 -11.36 -13.03
CA MET A 238 -9.01 -10.11 -13.64
C MET A 238 -10.20 -9.52 -12.87
N ARG A 239 -11.14 -10.36 -12.41
CA ARG A 239 -12.29 -9.92 -11.60
C ARG A 239 -11.83 -9.40 -10.24
N ASN A 240 -10.91 -10.09 -9.58
CA ASN A 240 -10.37 -9.68 -8.28
C ASN A 240 -9.61 -8.35 -8.39
N PHE A 241 -8.80 -8.18 -9.43
CA PHE A 241 -8.08 -6.94 -9.70
C PHE A 241 -9.03 -5.74 -9.84
N LEU A 242 -10.09 -5.89 -10.62
CA LEU A 242 -11.03 -4.79 -10.88
C LEU A 242 -11.97 -4.50 -9.70
N ASN A 243 -12.35 -5.52 -8.92
CA ASN A 243 -13.20 -5.34 -7.75
C ASN A 243 -12.46 -4.69 -6.57
N ASN A 244 -11.19 -5.01 -6.35
CA ASN A 244 -10.40 -4.37 -5.28
C ASN A 244 -10.24 -2.87 -5.55
N SER A 245 -10.07 -2.47 -6.80
CA SER A 245 -9.97 -1.07 -7.23
C SER A 245 -11.26 -0.25 -7.08
N GLN A 246 -12.44 -0.87 -7.02
CA GLN A 246 -13.73 -0.15 -6.90
C GLN A 246 -14.15 0.15 -5.46
N THR A 247 -13.43 -0.37 -4.46
CA THR A 247 -13.78 -0.19 -3.04
C THR A 247 -13.24 1.10 -2.41
N SER A 248 -12.65 2.00 -3.20
CA SER A 248 -11.98 3.22 -2.69
C SER A 248 -12.73 4.54 -2.97
N CYS A 249 -13.95 4.52 -3.51
CA CYS A 249 -14.76 5.74 -3.66
C CYS A 249 -16.24 5.51 -3.32
N ASP A 250 -16.65 6.21 -2.24
CA ASP A 250 -17.97 6.59 -1.76
C ASP A 250 -19.12 5.56 -1.65
N ASN A 251 -19.59 5.45 -0.39
CA ASN A 251 -20.92 5.00 -0.03
C ASN A 251 -21.97 6.02 -0.51
N ASP A 252 -23.19 5.54 -0.75
CA ASP A 252 -24.43 6.27 -1.09
C ASP A 252 -24.77 6.50 -2.57
N LEU A 253 -25.30 5.46 -3.25
CA LEU A 253 -26.51 5.58 -4.10
C LEU A 253 -27.05 4.18 -4.53
N PRO A 254 -28.37 3.92 -4.44
CA PRO A 254 -28.96 2.65 -4.85
C PRO A 254 -29.43 2.69 -6.31
N ASP A 255 -28.50 2.84 -7.26
CA ASP A 255 -28.69 2.37 -8.64
C ASP A 255 -27.35 2.43 -9.39
N ARG A 256 -26.52 1.39 -9.23
CA ARG A 256 -25.25 1.29 -9.97
C ARG A 256 -25.39 0.23 -11.05
N PRO A 257 -25.15 0.56 -12.34
CA PRO A 257 -25.29 -0.40 -13.43
C PRO A 257 -24.37 -1.58 -13.18
N VAL A 258 -24.93 -2.78 -13.34
CA VAL A 258 -24.24 -4.07 -13.24
C VAL A 258 -22.86 -3.96 -13.86
N THR A 259 -21.83 -4.28 -13.08
CA THR A 259 -20.43 -4.27 -13.51
C THR A 259 -20.33 -4.95 -14.88
N PRO A 260 -19.66 -4.36 -15.90
CA PRO A 260 -19.56 -4.93 -17.26
C PRO A 260 -18.93 -6.34 -17.33
N LEU A 261 -18.47 -6.85 -16.18
CA LEU A 261 -17.67 -8.05 -15.99
C LEU A 261 -18.39 -9.12 -15.14
N GLY A 262 -19.69 -8.92 -14.89
CA GLY A 262 -20.59 -9.95 -14.38
C GLY A 262 -20.89 -11.03 -15.43
N GLY A 263 -19.85 -11.71 -15.94
CA GLY A 263 -19.98 -12.79 -16.92
C GLY A 263 -20.05 -14.17 -16.26
N ARG A 264 -21.04 -14.97 -16.69
CA ARG A 264 -21.28 -16.38 -16.34
C ARG A 264 -19.98 -17.20 -16.47
N ALA A 265 -19.52 -17.80 -15.38
CA ALA A 265 -18.36 -18.71 -15.41
C ALA A 265 -18.61 -19.95 -16.27
N ASP A 266 -19.89 -20.26 -16.46
CA ASP A 266 -20.48 -21.38 -17.16
C ASP A 266 -20.21 -21.33 -18.69
N LEU A 267 -19.77 -20.19 -19.22
CA LEU A 267 -19.50 -20.01 -20.65
C LEU A 267 -18.34 -20.89 -21.16
N PHE A 268 -17.37 -21.19 -20.29
CA PHE A 268 -16.21 -22.04 -20.63
C PHE A 268 -16.53 -23.53 -20.63
N ASP A 269 -17.71 -23.92 -20.13
CA ASP A 269 -18.16 -25.32 -20.07
C ASP A 269 -18.82 -25.77 -21.38
N LEU A 270 -19.25 -24.84 -22.22
CA LEU A 270 -19.84 -25.17 -23.50
C LEU A 270 -18.80 -25.73 -24.50
N PRO A 271 -19.24 -26.56 -25.47
CA PRO A 271 -18.40 -26.97 -26.59
C PRO A 271 -17.77 -25.76 -27.29
N PHE A 272 -16.47 -25.82 -27.57
CA PHE A 272 -15.70 -24.66 -28.05
C PHE A 272 -16.31 -23.98 -29.27
N HIS A 273 -16.78 -24.76 -30.25
CA HIS A 273 -17.40 -24.22 -31.47
C HIS A 273 -18.68 -23.39 -31.23
N ILE A 274 -19.37 -23.59 -30.10
CA ILE A 274 -20.59 -22.87 -29.72
C ILE A 274 -20.25 -21.61 -28.90
N ALA A 275 -19.21 -21.69 -28.07
CA ALA A 275 -18.82 -20.61 -27.16
C ALA A 275 -17.75 -19.68 -27.74
N LYS A 276 -17.09 -20.05 -28.84
CA LYS A 276 -15.92 -19.34 -29.39
C LYS A 276 -16.14 -17.84 -29.52
N ASP A 277 -17.20 -17.44 -30.23
CA ASP A 277 -17.43 -16.03 -30.54
C ASP A 277 -17.81 -15.24 -29.28
N GLN A 278 -18.57 -15.86 -28.37
CA GLN A 278 -18.97 -15.24 -27.09
C GLN A 278 -17.78 -15.10 -26.12
N ILE A 279 -16.88 -16.07 -26.09
CA ILE A 279 -15.63 -16.00 -25.32
C ILE A 279 -14.73 -14.92 -25.90
N GLU A 280 -14.58 -14.85 -27.22
CA GLU A 280 -13.76 -13.85 -27.88
C GLU A 280 -14.29 -12.43 -27.62
N GLU A 281 -15.58 -12.20 -27.83
CA GLU A 281 -16.21 -10.90 -27.60
C GLU A 281 -16.13 -10.49 -26.13
N SER A 282 -16.38 -11.44 -25.21
CA SER A 282 -16.21 -11.19 -23.78
C SER A 282 -14.78 -10.74 -23.47
N LEU A 283 -13.77 -11.52 -23.87
CA LEU A 283 -12.36 -11.21 -23.60
C LEU A 283 -11.93 -9.86 -24.21
N ARG A 284 -12.37 -9.55 -25.44
CA ARG A 284 -12.09 -8.24 -26.07
C ARG A 284 -12.70 -7.09 -25.27
N SER A 285 -13.94 -7.23 -24.82
CA SER A 285 -14.62 -6.23 -24.00
C SER A 285 -13.92 -6.03 -22.63
N LYS A 286 -13.51 -7.13 -21.96
CA LYS A 286 -12.76 -7.03 -20.70
C LYS A 286 -11.42 -6.34 -20.89
N MET A 287 -10.71 -6.67 -21.97
CA MET A 287 -9.41 -6.07 -22.28
C MET A 287 -9.54 -4.58 -22.59
N ALA A 288 -10.58 -4.16 -23.32
CA ALA A 288 -10.86 -2.75 -23.58
C ALA A 288 -11.12 -1.99 -22.26
N SER A 289 -11.94 -2.57 -21.37
CA SER A 289 -12.23 -1.97 -20.06
C SER A 289 -10.98 -1.82 -19.19
N ILE A 290 -10.09 -2.83 -19.18
CA ILE A 290 -8.82 -2.75 -18.44
C ILE A 290 -7.91 -1.68 -19.05
N LYS A 291 -7.86 -1.58 -20.38
CA LYS A 291 -7.03 -0.58 -21.05
C LYS A 291 -7.48 0.84 -20.69
N GLU A 292 -8.77 1.11 -20.67
CA GLU A 292 -9.32 2.40 -20.23
C GLU A 292 -8.97 2.69 -18.76
N TYR A 293 -9.08 1.69 -17.89
CA TYR A 293 -8.73 1.83 -16.47
C TYR A 293 -7.23 2.16 -16.27
N ILE A 294 -6.33 1.51 -17.00
CA ILE A 294 -4.89 1.78 -16.94
C ILE A 294 -4.59 3.22 -17.41
N ILE A 295 -5.22 3.67 -18.49
CA ILE A 295 -5.03 5.03 -19.00
C ILE A 295 -5.50 6.06 -17.95
N HIS A 296 -6.65 5.82 -17.33
CA HIS A 296 -7.17 6.70 -16.28
C HIS A 296 -6.25 6.74 -15.05
N PHE A 297 -5.69 5.60 -14.65
CA PHE A 297 -4.75 5.54 -13.53
C PHE A 297 -3.44 6.29 -13.83
N GLN A 298 -2.88 6.13 -15.04
CA GLN A 298 -1.68 6.86 -15.47
C GLN A 298 -1.92 8.37 -15.54
N GLN A 299 -3.10 8.81 -15.98
CA GLN A 299 -3.47 10.21 -16.00
C GLN A 299 -3.63 10.78 -14.58
N ALA A 300 -4.19 10.01 -13.65
CA ALA A 300 -4.30 10.40 -12.24
C ALA A 300 -2.92 10.51 -11.57
N GLU A 301 -2.01 9.58 -11.89
CA GLU A 301 -0.63 9.58 -11.38
C GLU A 301 0.17 10.78 -11.93
N GLN A 302 0.07 11.06 -13.23
CA GLN A 302 0.66 12.28 -13.82
C GLN A 302 0.06 13.56 -13.23
N GLY A 303 -1.26 13.60 -13.01
CA GLY A 303 -1.92 14.73 -12.37
C GLY A 303 -1.41 14.96 -10.94
N MET A 304 -1.23 13.90 -10.17
CA MET A 304 -0.70 13.97 -8.80
C MET A 304 0.78 14.40 -8.79
N GLN A 305 1.58 13.97 -9.77
CA GLN A 305 2.97 14.38 -9.91
C GLN A 305 3.09 15.88 -10.24
N LEU A 306 2.26 16.40 -11.15
CA LEU A 306 2.21 17.83 -11.47
C LEU A 306 1.76 18.68 -10.27
N VAL A 307 0.81 18.20 -9.48
CA VAL A 307 0.38 18.89 -8.25
C VAL A 307 1.52 18.93 -7.23
N SER A 308 2.27 17.83 -7.07
CA SER A 308 3.44 17.77 -6.18
C SER A 308 4.52 18.77 -6.60
N GLU A 309 4.86 18.82 -7.88
CA GLU A 309 5.84 19.77 -8.44
C GLU A 309 5.37 21.23 -8.24
N ALA A 310 4.07 21.50 -8.42
CA ALA A 310 3.51 22.83 -8.19
C ALA A 310 3.61 23.24 -6.71
N THR A 311 3.32 22.33 -5.77
CA THR A 311 3.45 22.61 -4.33
C THR A 311 4.90 22.83 -3.90
N GLU A 312 5.85 22.08 -4.48
CA GLU A 312 7.28 22.28 -4.20
C GLU A 312 7.73 23.66 -4.70
N ARG A 313 7.29 24.06 -5.90
CA ARG A 313 7.60 25.38 -6.45
C ARG A 313 6.97 26.52 -5.66
N GLU A 314 5.78 26.32 -5.09
CA GLU A 314 5.12 27.29 -4.20
C GLU A 314 5.93 27.49 -2.92
N LEU A 315 6.39 26.41 -2.28
CA LEU A 315 7.26 26.47 -1.09
C LEU A 315 8.59 27.19 -1.37
N GLU A 316 9.21 26.97 -2.53
CA GLU A 316 10.42 27.70 -2.94
C GLU A 316 10.18 29.21 -3.07
N LEU A 317 9.05 29.61 -3.66
CA LEU A 317 8.68 31.01 -3.80
C LEU A 317 8.37 31.65 -2.45
N GLU A 318 7.72 30.94 -1.53
CA GLU A 318 7.51 31.40 -0.16
C GLU A 318 8.84 31.64 0.57
N ALA A 319 9.81 30.73 0.42
CA ALA A 319 11.14 30.90 1.00
C ALA A 319 11.86 32.14 0.44
N GLN A 320 11.81 32.36 -0.88
CA GLN A 320 12.37 33.56 -1.52
C GLN A 320 11.70 34.85 -1.02
N LEU A 321 10.38 34.83 -0.82
CA LEU A 321 9.65 35.99 -0.27
C LEU A 321 10.06 36.31 1.17
N VAL A 322 10.31 35.29 2.00
CA VAL A 322 10.82 35.46 3.37
C VAL A 322 12.20 36.11 3.34
N GLU A 323 13.10 35.63 2.49
CA GLU A 323 14.44 36.20 2.32
C GLU A 323 14.38 37.66 1.85
N ALA A 324 13.57 37.95 0.83
CA ALA A 324 13.37 39.31 0.32
C ALA A 324 12.83 40.26 1.40
N ARG A 325 11.87 39.80 2.22
CA ARG A 325 11.36 40.57 3.36
C ARG A 325 12.44 40.87 4.40
N SER A 326 13.29 39.89 4.70
CA SER A 326 14.44 40.07 5.61
C SER A 326 15.39 41.15 5.09
N ILE A 327 15.74 41.11 3.80
CA ILE A 327 16.62 42.11 3.17
C ILE A 327 16.00 43.50 3.24
N ILE A 328 14.71 43.64 2.91
CA ILE A 328 14.00 44.92 2.99
C ILE A 328 14.02 45.45 4.43
N GLN A 329 13.77 44.59 5.41
CA GLN A 329 13.78 44.98 6.82
C GLN A 329 15.17 45.46 7.26
N GLU A 330 16.23 44.78 6.85
CA GLU A 330 17.62 45.18 7.14
C GLU A 330 17.98 46.52 6.47
N GLN A 331 17.55 46.73 5.22
CA GLN A 331 17.72 48.01 4.53
C GLN A 331 16.99 49.14 5.27
N VAL A 332 15.76 48.93 5.72
CA VAL A 332 14.98 49.93 6.49
C VAL A 332 15.70 50.30 7.79
N HIS A 333 16.22 49.31 8.53
CA HIS A 333 17.02 49.58 9.73
C HIS A 333 18.28 50.38 9.39
N GLY A 334 19.01 49.99 8.35
CA GLY A 334 20.20 50.71 7.88
C GLY A 334 19.92 52.14 7.40
N PHE A 335 18.74 52.39 6.79
CA PHE A 335 18.31 53.75 6.45
C PHE A 335 17.96 54.57 7.68
N HIS A 336 17.32 53.97 8.69
CA HIS A 336 16.97 54.65 9.94
C HIS A 336 18.23 55.07 10.71
N ASP A 337 19.22 54.18 10.82
CA ASP A 337 20.50 54.46 11.48
C ASP A 337 21.31 55.55 10.77
N ARG A 338 21.36 55.53 9.43
CA ARG A 338 22.02 56.59 8.65
C ARG A 338 21.30 57.91 8.82
N SER A 339 19.96 57.89 8.84
CA SER A 339 19.16 59.10 9.05
C SER A 339 19.43 59.71 10.43
N CYS A 340 19.45 58.90 11.50
CA CYS A 340 19.79 59.36 12.85
C CYS A 340 21.19 59.98 12.91
N CYS A 341 22.20 59.31 12.33
CA CYS A 341 23.56 59.83 12.27
C CYS A 341 23.64 61.19 11.54
N LEU A 342 22.89 61.37 10.45
CA LEU A 342 22.84 62.64 9.71
C LEU A 342 22.18 63.75 10.54
N THR A 343 21.07 63.47 11.23
CA THR A 343 20.43 64.46 12.12
C THR A 343 21.36 64.89 13.24
N ASP A 344 22.08 63.96 13.88
CA ASP A 344 23.06 64.27 14.92
C ASP A 344 24.23 65.10 14.39
N TYR A 345 24.71 64.80 13.18
CA TYR A 345 25.78 65.55 12.54
C TYR A 345 25.36 66.99 12.20
N VAL A 346 24.13 67.18 11.71
CA VAL A 346 23.56 68.52 11.44
C VAL A 346 23.38 69.30 12.74
N LEU A 347 22.84 68.69 13.80
CA LEU A 347 22.70 69.32 15.11
C LEU A 347 24.05 69.75 15.69
N CYS A 348 25.08 68.90 15.62
CA CYS A 348 26.43 69.23 16.07
C CYS A 348 27.05 70.40 15.30
N ARG A 349 26.70 70.58 14.03
CA ARG A 349 27.23 71.67 13.19
C ARG A 349 26.53 73.01 13.43
N GLN A 350 25.26 72.99 13.85
CA GLN A 350 24.48 74.20 14.17
C GLN A 350 24.83 74.80 15.54
N LEU A 351 25.45 74.01 16.43
CA LEU A 351 25.83 74.38 17.80
C LEU A 351 27.30 74.88 17.93
N ARG A 352 28.03 74.98 16.82
CA ARG A 352 29.33 75.67 16.72
C ARG A 352 29.16 76.94 15.91
#